data_AF-A0A5B7HXK1-F1
#
_entry.id   AF-A0A5B7HXK1-F1
#
_cell.length_a   1.000
_cell.length_b   1.000
_cell.length_c   1.000
_cell.angle_alpha   90.00
_cell.angle_beta   90.00
_cell.angle_gamma   90.00
#
_symmetry.space_group_name_H-M   'P 1'
#
loop_
_entity.id
_entity.type
_entity.pdbx_description
1 polymer ?
#
loop_
_entity_poly.entity_id
_entity_poly.type
_entity_poly.pdbx_seq_one_letter_code
_entity_poly.pdbx_strand_id
1 'polypeptide(L)'
;MPPKHLATSPAMFPSIAKKTRKSLTDEVKVDIIHRHERGEKTNSIARPHGLTPSTVTVSTIFKSADCIKKAGETVSSLQAKRTTRTRDSGIR
;
A
#
# COMPACT_ATOMS: atom_id res chain seq x y z
N MET A 1 57.00 -1.96 -5.46
CA MET A 1 56.33 -3.28 -5.39
C MET A 1 54.86 -3.04 -5.06
N PRO A 2 53.89 -3.30 -5.95
CA PRO A 2 52.47 -3.12 -5.63
C PRO A 2 51.91 -4.38 -4.94
N PRO A 3 50.96 -4.24 -3.99
CA PRO A 3 50.40 -5.39 -3.30
C PRO A 3 49.45 -6.18 -4.23
N LYS A 4 49.63 -7.50 -4.26
CA LYS A 4 48.74 -8.45 -4.94
C LYS A 4 47.37 -8.39 -4.26
N HIS A 5 46.42 -7.69 -4.87
CA HIS A 5 45.04 -7.72 -4.43
C HIS A 5 44.49 -9.13 -4.69
N LEU A 6 44.11 -9.83 -3.62
CA LEU A 6 43.42 -11.11 -3.70
C LEU A 6 42.15 -10.91 -4.53
N ALA A 7 42.04 -11.67 -5.62
CA ALA A 7 40.82 -11.76 -6.40
C ALA A 7 39.74 -12.39 -5.54
N THR A 8 38.96 -11.56 -4.87
CA THR A 8 37.68 -11.95 -4.28
C THR A 8 36.79 -12.39 -5.44
N SER A 9 36.79 -13.69 -5.71
CA SER A 9 35.75 -14.33 -6.51
C SER A 9 34.40 -13.82 -5.99
N PRO A 10 33.57 -13.17 -6.82
CA PRO A 10 32.21 -12.85 -6.40
C PRO A 10 31.57 -14.19 -6.06
N ALA A 11 31.25 -14.41 -4.79
CA ALA A 11 30.38 -15.51 -4.42
C ALA A 11 29.13 -15.35 -5.28
N MET A 12 28.97 -16.22 -6.28
CA MET A 12 27.78 -16.29 -7.13
C MET A 12 26.64 -16.78 -6.25
N PHE A 13 26.13 -15.90 -5.42
CA PHE A 13 24.81 -16.08 -4.86
C PHE A 13 23.85 -16.08 -6.04
N PRO A 14 22.95 -17.09 -6.16
CA PRO A 14 21.89 -17.02 -7.15
C PRO A 14 21.16 -15.70 -6.93
N SER A 15 21.15 -14.86 -7.96
CA SER A 15 20.32 -13.66 -8.02
C SER A 15 18.89 -14.10 -7.72
N ILE A 16 18.43 -13.89 -6.49
CA ILE A 16 17.02 -14.08 -6.15
C ILE A 16 16.31 -13.02 -6.97
N ALA A 17 15.72 -13.44 -8.10
CA ALA A 17 14.94 -12.57 -8.94
C ALA A 17 13.92 -11.85 -8.05
N LYS A 18 14.13 -10.54 -7.85
CA LYS A 18 13.27 -9.72 -6.99
C LYS A 18 11.85 -9.82 -7.55
N LYS A 19 10.97 -10.54 -6.85
CA LYS A 19 9.55 -10.56 -7.18
C LYS A 19 9.03 -9.12 -7.02
N THR A 20 8.44 -8.57 -8.07
CA THR A 20 7.78 -7.26 -8.03
C THR A 20 6.66 -7.33 -7.01
N ARG A 21 6.76 -6.53 -5.94
CA ARG A 21 5.73 -6.46 -4.90
C ARG A 21 4.51 -5.74 -5.50
N LYS A 22 3.35 -6.40 -5.52
CA LYS A 22 2.09 -5.73 -5.86
C LYS A 22 1.76 -4.72 -4.78
N SER A 23 1.47 -3.47 -5.16
CA SER A 23 0.94 -2.47 -4.25
C SER A 23 -0.51 -2.79 -3.91
N LEU A 24 -0.91 -2.48 -2.68
CA LEU A 24 -2.31 -2.51 -2.27
C LEU A 24 -3.01 -1.23 -2.75
N THR A 25 -4.30 -1.36 -3.12
CA THR A 25 -5.17 -0.21 -3.39
C THR A 25 -5.46 0.55 -2.08
N ASP A 26 -5.75 1.85 -2.19
CA ASP A 26 -5.98 2.68 -1.02
C ASP A 26 -7.26 2.29 -0.26
N GLU A 27 -8.31 1.86 -0.97
CA GLU A 27 -9.54 1.33 -0.38
C GLU A 27 -9.27 0.13 0.54
N VAL A 28 -8.45 -0.83 0.09
CA VAL A 28 -8.11 -2.01 0.88
C VAL A 28 -7.29 -1.62 2.11
N LYS A 29 -6.39 -0.64 2.01
CA LYS A 29 -5.63 -0.15 3.18
C LYS A 29 -6.56 0.52 4.20
N VAL A 30 -7.52 1.32 3.74
CA VAL A 30 -8.49 2.00 4.59
C VAL A 30 -9.41 0.98 5.29
N ASP A 31 -9.91 -0.03 4.58
CA ASP A 31 -10.70 -1.10 5.17
C ASP A 31 -9.92 -1.87 6.25
N ILE A 32 -8.66 -2.20 5.97
CA ILE A 32 -7.78 -2.87 6.94
C ILE A 32 -7.63 -2.04 8.23
N ILE A 33 -7.41 -0.72 8.11
CA ILE A 33 -7.28 0.17 9.26
C ILE A 33 -8.59 0.20 10.06
N HIS A 34 -9.73 0.42 9.41
CA HIS A 34 -11.02 0.53 10.09
C HIS A 34 -11.40 -0.76 10.83
N ARG A 35 -11.21 -1.92 10.19
CA ARG A 35 -11.52 -3.22 10.81
C ARG A 35 -10.58 -3.54 11.96
N HIS A 36 -9.31 -3.18 11.84
CA HIS A 36 -8.34 -3.32 12.93
C HIS A 36 -8.68 -2.42 14.12
N GLU A 37 -9.07 -1.17 13.89
CA GLU A 37 -9.50 -0.24 14.94
C GLU A 37 -10.77 -0.72 15.65
N ARG A 38 -11.65 -1.45 14.96
CA ARG A 38 -12.81 -2.16 15.55
C ARG A 38 -12.44 -3.40 16.36
N GLY A 39 -11.16 -3.78 16.43
CA GLY A 39 -10.69 -4.94 17.19
C GLY A 39 -10.84 -6.28 16.45
N GLU A 40 -11.05 -6.26 15.13
CA GLU A 40 -11.10 -7.51 14.37
C GLU A 40 -9.72 -8.18 14.28
N LYS A 41 -9.72 -9.51 14.30
CA LYS A 41 -8.46 -10.28 14.22
C LYS A 41 -7.81 -10.09 12.85
N THR A 42 -6.48 -9.96 12.82
CA THR A 42 -5.71 -9.78 11.57
C THR A 42 -6.01 -10.84 10.52
N ASN A 43 -6.27 -12.08 10.95
CA ASN A 43 -6.64 -13.19 10.07
C ASN A 43 -8.00 -13.00 9.39
N SER A 44 -9.02 -12.51 10.12
CA SER A 44 -10.34 -12.21 9.55
C SER A 44 -10.31 -11.01 8.61
N ILE A 45 -9.36 -10.09 8.80
CA ILE A 45 -9.15 -8.94 7.91
C ILE A 45 -8.39 -9.34 6.64
N ALA A 46 -7.34 -10.17 6.76
CA ALA A 46 -6.46 -10.51 5.65
C ALA A 46 -7.08 -11.49 4.64
N ARG A 47 -7.83 -12.50 5.12
CA ARG A 47 -8.40 -13.55 4.27
C ARG A 47 -9.32 -13.02 3.14
N PRO A 48 -10.28 -12.11 3.42
CA PRO A 48 -11.17 -11.57 2.37
C PRO A 48 -10.41 -10.84 1.26
N HIS A 49 -9.26 -10.24 1.58
CA HIS A 49 -8.44 -9.48 0.62
C HIS A 49 -7.38 -10.33 -0.08
N GLY A 50 -7.39 -11.66 0.11
CA GLY A 50 -6.38 -12.57 -0.46
C GLY A 50 -4.98 -12.31 0.08
N LEU A 51 -4.86 -11.65 1.23
CA LEU A 51 -3.59 -11.35 1.87
C LEU A 51 -3.20 -12.51 2.78
N THR A 52 -1.92 -12.87 2.76
CA THR A 52 -1.38 -13.73 3.80
C THR A 52 -1.53 -13.02 5.14
N PRO A 53 -2.14 -13.65 6.17
CA PRO A 53 -2.26 -13.12 7.52
C PRO A 53 -0.90 -12.96 8.19
N SER A 54 -0.12 -11.98 7.74
CA SER A 54 1.17 -11.63 8.29
C SER A 54 1.01 -10.38 9.15
N THR A 55 1.47 -10.48 10.39
CA THR A 55 1.56 -9.32 11.30
C THR A 55 2.35 -8.19 10.67
N VAL A 56 3.35 -8.52 9.84
CA VAL A 56 4.18 -7.56 9.11
C VAL A 56 3.36 -6.71 8.13
N THR A 57 2.38 -7.28 7.40
CA THR A 57 1.59 -6.48 6.44
C THR A 57 0.64 -5.52 7.17
N VAL A 58 -0.08 -6.01 8.18
CA VAL A 58 -1.04 -5.20 8.93
C VAL A 58 -0.31 -4.13 9.76
N SER A 59 0.81 -4.47 10.42
CA SER A 59 1.62 -3.50 11.17
C SER A 59 2.26 -2.43 10.27
N THR A 60 2.69 -2.78 9.05
CA THR A 60 3.23 -1.81 8.09
C THR A 60 2.15 -0.83 7.62
N ILE A 61 0.94 -1.31 7.36
CA ILE A 61 -0.21 -0.46 7.01
C ILE A 61 -0.57 0.44 8.18
N PHE A 62 -0.61 -0.10 9.40
CA PHE A 62 -0.92 0.68 10.60
C PHE A 62 0.12 1.77 10.88
N LYS A 63 1.41 1.49 10.71
CA LYS A 63 2.49 2.48 10.84
C LYS A 63 2.35 3.67 9.88
N SER A 64 1.64 3.50 8.77
CA SER A 64 1.39 4.54 7.77
C SER A 64 -0.07 5.01 7.74
N ALA A 65 -0.87 4.64 8.76
CA ALA A 65 -2.31 4.87 8.78
C ALA A 65 -2.69 6.35 8.62
N ASP A 66 -1.97 7.25 9.28
CA ASP A 66 -2.24 8.69 9.20
C ASP A 66 -2.05 9.23 7.79
N CYS A 67 -0.96 8.83 7.12
CA CYS A 67 -0.71 9.21 5.73
C CYS A 67 -1.79 8.65 4.79
N ILE A 68 -2.28 7.42 5.05
CA ILE A 68 -3.32 6.77 4.25
C ILE A 68 -4.67 7.49 4.42
N LYS A 69 -5.05 7.84 5.67
CA LYS A 69 -6.27 8.61 5.97
C LYS A 69 -6.27 9.97 5.27
N LYS A 70 -5.13 10.69 5.32
CA LYS A 70 -4.98 12.00 4.68
C LYS A 70 -5.00 11.94 3.15
N ALA A 71 -4.42 10.90 2.56
CA ALA A 71 -4.51 10.67 1.13
C ALA A 71 -5.97 10.41 0.70
N GLY A 72 -6.71 9.59 1.47
CA GLY A 72 -8.12 9.29 1.22
C GLY A 72 -9.03 10.53 1.28
N GLU A 73 -8.85 11.39 2.29
CA GLU A 73 -9.56 12.67 2.41
C GLU A 73 -9.31 13.58 1.19
N THR A 74 -8.05 13.64 0.74
CA THR A 74 -7.65 14.48 -0.41
C THR A 74 -8.33 13.99 -1.70
N VAL A 75 -8.32 12.68 -1.96
CA VAL A 75 -8.95 12.06 -3.13
C VAL A 75 -10.46 12.26 -3.09
N SER A 76 -11.09 12.04 -1.93
CA SER A 76 -12.53 12.26 -1.74
C SER A 76 -12.92 13.72 -2.03
N SER A 77 -12.16 14.69 -1.51
CA SER A 77 -12.41 16.11 -1.78
C SER A 77 -12.28 16.46 -3.27
N LEU A 78 -11.33 15.84 -3.98
CA LEU A 78 -11.10 16.07 -5.39
C LEU A 78 -12.23 15.49 -6.25
N GLN A 79 -12.73 14.30 -5.90
CA GLN A 79 -13.90 13.69 -6.55
C GLN A 79 -15.19 14.50 -6.31
N ALA A 80 -15.41 14.98 -5.08
CA ALA A 80 -16.54 15.84 -4.75
C ALA A 80 -16.53 17.14 -5.57
N LYS A 81 -15.35 17.77 -5.72
CA LYS A 81 -15.19 18.97 -6.56
C LYS A 81 -15.40 18.72 -8.05
N ARG A 82 -15.11 17.51 -8.53
CA ARG A 82 -15.32 17.11 -9.94
C ARG A 82 -16.78 16.79 -10.27
N THR A 83 -17.58 16.38 -9.28
CA THR A 83 -19.00 15.97 -9.48
C THR A 83 -19.98 17.13 -9.44
N THR A 84 -19.57 18.30 -8.94
CA THR A 84 -20.35 19.54 -9.00
C THR A 84 -20.04 20.32 -10.28
N ARG A 85 -20.44 19.81 -11.45
CA ARG A 85 -20.60 20.62 -12.66
C ARG A 85 -22.08 20.69 -13.00
N THR A 86 -22.74 21.78 -12.58
CA THR A 86 -24.12 22.08 -12.93
C THR A 86 -24.25 22.05 -14.45
N ARG A 87 -25.13 21.20 -14.97
CA ARG A 87 -25.56 21.31 -16.37
C ARG A 87 -26.55 22.46 -16.40
N ASP A 88 -26.07 23.66 -16.67
CA ASP A 88 -26.94 24.72 -17.18
C ASP A 88 -27.29 24.34 -18.62
N SER A 89 -28.32 23.50 -18.77
CA SER A 89 -28.93 23.27 -20.07
C SER A 89 -29.83 24.47 -20.34
N GLY A 90 -29.29 25.46 -21.05
CA GLY A 90 -30.06 26.56 -21.58
C GLY A 90 -31.26 26.04 -22.38
N ILE A 91 -32.46 26.37 -21.90
CA ILE A 91 -33.69 26.46 -22.69
C ILE A 91 -34.47 27.66 -22.13
N ARG A 92 -34.30 28.85 -22.70
CA ARG A 92 -35.24 29.49 -23.62
C ARG A 92 -34.72 30.84 -24.10
#